data_AF-K9R5P9-F1
#
_entry.id   AF-K9R5P9-F1
#
_cell.length_a   1.000
_cell.length_b   1.000
_cell.length_c   1.000
_cell.angle_alpha   90.00
_cell.angle_beta   90.00
_cell.angle_gamma   90.00
#
_symmetry.space_group_name_H-M   'P 1'
#
loop_
_entity.id
_entity.type
_entity.pdbx_description
1 polymer ?
#
loop_
_entity_poly.entity_id
_entity_poly.type
_entity_poly.pdbx_seq_one_letter_code
_entity_poly.pdbx_strand_id
1 'polypeptide(L)'
;MKILPLIAIFTTINIATPATAQLIPPTPVKINNPSIPDVRVIRNGTTIRIYNGKIIKNIRAKSLKVRVLDSQTCQGKQVQRQTLSGKRFLTQTIEVDKQTGNLAVGVLLQDCFKQKISAAFILQPEPNWNNYIIHRVPIPGARKINNRFSTYPLRNIKGLGFVDGNLIIKYANSDNSEAMLVYTSSNKPIGKYAGCVVTKQSKNNNICPHFN
;
A
#
# COMPACT_ATOMS: atom_id res chain seq x y z
N MET A 1 86.89 37.72 38.76
CA MET A 1 85.59 37.61 38.08
C MET A 1 85.64 36.39 37.16
N LYS A 2 84.85 35.35 37.45
CA LYS A 2 84.80 34.09 36.66
C LYS A 2 83.48 34.07 35.90
N ILE A 3 83.57 33.92 34.57
CA ILE A 3 82.44 33.91 33.63
C ILE A 3 82.10 32.44 33.37
N LEU A 4 80.85 32.04 33.60
CA LEU A 4 80.32 30.72 33.23
C LEU A 4 79.79 30.74 31.79
N PRO A 5 79.93 29.65 31.01
CA PRO A 5 79.35 29.54 29.67
C PRO A 5 77.92 29.02 29.72
N LEU A 6 77.05 29.65 28.91
CA LEU A 6 75.67 29.27 28.68
C LEU A 6 75.63 28.20 27.56
N ILE A 7 75.07 27.02 27.85
CA ILE A 7 74.87 25.95 26.86
C ILE A 7 73.50 26.16 26.20
N ALA A 8 73.47 26.40 24.89
CA ALA A 8 72.26 26.48 24.09
C ALA A 8 71.91 25.10 23.50
N ILE A 9 70.71 24.59 23.80
CA ILE A 9 70.19 23.33 23.27
C ILE A 9 69.36 23.66 22.03
N PHE A 10 69.77 23.16 20.87
CA PHE A 10 68.98 23.22 19.63
C PHE A 10 68.01 22.04 19.58
N THR A 11 66.70 22.32 19.63
CA THR A 11 65.65 21.34 19.34
C THR A 11 65.30 21.39 17.86
N THR A 12 65.41 20.25 17.18
CA THR A 12 65.02 20.08 15.78
C THR A 12 63.51 19.87 15.70
N ILE A 13 62.82 20.74 14.94
CA ILE A 13 61.38 20.63 14.65
C ILE A 13 61.23 19.81 13.38
N ASN A 14 60.72 18.58 13.49
CA ASN A 14 60.28 17.78 12.34
C ASN A 14 58.94 18.32 11.83
N ILE A 15 58.95 18.95 10.66
CA ILE A 15 57.74 19.40 9.98
C ILE A 15 57.24 18.24 9.11
N ALA A 16 56.22 17.52 9.57
CA ALA A 16 55.52 16.53 8.76
C ALA A 16 54.59 17.25 7.76
N THR A 17 54.81 17.03 6.47
CA THR A 17 53.95 17.54 5.39
C THR A 17 52.61 16.79 5.38
N PRO A 18 51.45 17.46 5.31
CA PRO A 18 50.16 16.80 5.20
C PRO A 18 50.01 16.15 3.81
N ALA A 19 49.80 14.83 3.79
CA ALA A 19 49.39 14.11 2.60
C ALA A 19 48.00 14.58 2.16
N THR A 20 47.93 15.25 1.02
CA THR A 20 46.67 15.70 0.43
C THR A 20 45.98 14.50 -0.22
N ALA A 21 45.04 13.88 0.49
CA ALA A 21 44.16 12.88 -0.11
C ALA A 21 43.27 13.57 -1.15
N GLN A 22 43.54 13.32 -2.44
CA GLN A 22 42.67 13.76 -3.52
C GLN A 22 41.38 12.94 -3.46
N LEU A 23 40.28 13.59 -3.06
CA LEU A 23 38.94 13.03 -3.16
C LEU A 23 38.63 12.84 -4.65
N ILE A 24 38.65 11.59 -5.11
CA ILE A 24 38.10 11.23 -6.43
C ILE A 24 36.63 11.66 -6.38
N PRO A 25 36.17 12.57 -7.26
CA PRO A 25 34.76 12.95 -7.30
C PRO A 25 33.95 11.67 -7.54
N PRO A 26 32.89 11.40 -6.74
CA PRO A 26 32.10 10.21 -6.93
C PRO A 26 31.54 10.24 -8.35
N THR A 27 31.88 9.23 -9.15
CA THR A 27 31.26 9.01 -10.46
C THR A 27 29.75 9.02 -10.22
N PRO A 28 28.97 9.87 -10.90
CA PRO A 28 27.53 9.89 -10.73
C PRO A 28 26.99 8.52 -11.15
N VAL A 29 26.65 7.69 -10.16
CA VAL A 29 25.93 6.45 -10.39
C VAL A 29 24.63 6.87 -11.05
N LYS A 30 24.40 6.41 -12.29
CA LYS A 30 23.07 6.48 -12.90
C LYS A 30 22.13 5.73 -11.98
N ILE A 31 21.40 6.47 -11.15
CA ILE A 31 20.22 5.94 -10.49
C ILE A 31 19.23 5.71 -11.63
N ASN A 32 19.21 4.49 -12.17
CA ASN A 32 18.10 4.05 -12.98
C ASN A 32 16.90 4.07 -12.05
N ASN A 33 16.17 5.18 -12.00
CA ASN A 33 14.87 5.20 -11.36
C ASN A 33 14.07 4.06 -12.00
N PRO A 34 13.72 3.00 -11.24
CA PRO A 34 12.99 1.90 -11.81
C PRO A 34 11.70 2.47 -12.39
N SER A 35 11.48 2.25 -13.68
CA SER A 35 10.23 2.64 -14.31
C SER A 35 9.08 1.93 -13.60
N ILE A 36 8.01 2.68 -13.34
CA ILE A 36 6.77 2.13 -12.77
C ILE A 36 6.34 0.96 -13.66
N PRO A 37 6.13 -0.23 -13.08
CA PRO A 37 5.85 -1.42 -13.87
C PRO A 37 4.42 -1.37 -14.41
N ASP A 38 4.27 -1.99 -15.57
CA ASP A 38 2.97 -2.21 -16.16
C ASP A 38 2.22 -3.31 -15.41
N VAL A 39 0.91 -3.14 -15.34
CA VAL A 39 0.00 -4.05 -14.65
C VAL A 39 -1.10 -4.49 -15.61
N ARG A 40 -1.25 -5.81 -15.80
CA ARG A 40 -2.31 -6.38 -16.63
C ARG A 40 -3.09 -7.44 -15.88
N VAL A 41 -4.40 -7.44 -16.06
CA VAL A 41 -5.25 -8.54 -15.61
C VAL A 41 -5.34 -9.59 -16.71
N ILE A 42 -4.99 -10.83 -16.37
CA ILE A 42 -4.95 -11.97 -17.28
C ILE A 42 -5.76 -13.14 -16.70
N ARG A 43 -5.90 -14.22 -17.49
CA ARG A 43 -6.61 -15.45 -17.09
C ARG A 43 -8.03 -15.14 -16.60
N ASN A 44 -8.80 -14.48 -17.45
CA ASN A 44 -10.21 -14.15 -17.21
C ASN A 44 -10.46 -13.42 -15.89
N GLY A 45 -9.60 -12.45 -15.54
CA GLY A 45 -9.79 -11.66 -14.33
C GLY A 45 -9.16 -12.24 -13.06
N THR A 46 -8.57 -13.44 -13.11
CA THR A 46 -8.16 -14.15 -11.87
C THR A 46 -6.71 -13.91 -11.47
N THR A 47 -5.90 -13.30 -12.34
CA THR A 47 -4.46 -13.09 -12.10
C THR A 47 -4.06 -11.69 -12.55
N ILE A 48 -3.33 -10.97 -11.71
CA ILE A 48 -2.59 -9.77 -12.11
C ILE A 48 -1.17 -10.18 -12.46
N ARG A 49 -0.69 -9.70 -13.61
CA ARG A 49 0.71 -9.77 -14.03
C ARG A 49 1.31 -8.37 -13.93
N ILE A 50 2.40 -8.28 -13.17
CA ILE A 50 3.21 -7.08 -13.03
C ILE A 50 4.52 -7.32 -13.79
N TYR A 51 4.90 -6.40 -14.67
CA TYR A 51 6.07 -6.56 -15.53
C TYR A 51 6.73 -5.22 -15.89
N ASN A 52 8.03 -5.27 -16.16
CA ASN A 52 8.81 -4.12 -16.63
C ASN A 52 9.86 -4.63 -17.63
N GLY A 53 9.45 -4.88 -18.88
CA GLY A 53 10.22 -5.63 -19.88
C GLY A 53 10.37 -7.14 -19.60
N LYS A 54 10.39 -7.55 -18.32
CA LYS A 54 10.31 -8.93 -17.84
C LYS A 54 9.20 -9.07 -16.80
N ILE A 55 8.67 -10.29 -16.63
CA ILE A 55 7.67 -10.56 -15.60
C ILE A 55 8.31 -10.43 -14.21
N ILE A 56 7.78 -9.51 -13.40
CA ILE A 56 8.17 -9.33 -12.00
C ILE A 56 7.39 -10.33 -11.14
N LYS A 57 6.06 -10.29 -11.23
CA LYS A 57 5.18 -11.11 -10.40
C LYS A 57 3.87 -11.46 -11.09
N ASN A 58 3.38 -12.66 -10.83
CA ASN A 58 1.98 -13.01 -11.06
C ASN A 58 1.29 -13.19 -9.70
N ILE A 59 0.23 -12.45 -9.44
CA ILE A 59 -0.56 -12.52 -8.20
C ILE A 59 -1.94 -13.06 -8.55
N ARG A 60 -2.32 -14.17 -7.92
CA ARG A 60 -3.63 -14.80 -8.16
C ARG A 60 -4.65 -14.21 -7.18
N ALA A 61 -5.87 -13.93 -7.63
CA ALA A 61 -6.93 -13.44 -6.74
C ALA A 61 -7.14 -14.38 -5.53
N LYS A 62 -7.04 -15.71 -5.75
CA LYS A 62 -7.19 -16.72 -4.68
C LYS A 62 -6.15 -16.65 -3.56
N SER A 63 -4.99 -16.03 -3.78
CA SER A 63 -3.99 -15.83 -2.71
C SER A 63 -4.33 -14.64 -1.82
N LEU A 64 -5.26 -13.77 -2.26
CA LEU A 64 -5.75 -12.64 -1.49
C LEU A 64 -6.88 -13.12 -0.57
N LYS A 65 -6.50 -13.47 0.65
CA LYS A 65 -7.43 -13.97 1.69
C LYS A 65 -7.71 -12.89 2.72
N VAL A 66 -8.94 -12.90 3.21
CA VAL A 66 -9.38 -11.95 4.22
C VAL A 66 -10.39 -12.57 5.16
N ARG A 67 -10.34 -12.20 6.43
CA ARG A 67 -11.40 -12.46 7.38
C ARG A 67 -12.37 -11.28 7.36
N VAL A 68 -13.59 -11.51 6.91
CA VAL A 68 -14.67 -10.52 6.91
C VAL A 68 -15.45 -10.68 8.20
N LEU A 69 -15.64 -9.57 8.91
CA LEU A 69 -16.41 -9.48 10.15
C LEU A 69 -17.87 -9.18 9.84
N ASP A 70 -18.78 -9.66 10.68
CA ASP A 70 -20.21 -9.31 10.67
C ASP A 70 -20.80 -9.31 9.26
N SER A 71 -20.60 -10.44 8.56
CA SER A 71 -20.95 -10.63 7.15
C SER A 71 -22.08 -11.64 7.00
N GLN A 72 -22.66 -11.74 5.80
CA GLN A 72 -23.65 -12.75 5.47
C GLN A 72 -23.07 -13.81 4.53
N THR A 73 -23.38 -15.08 4.77
CA THR A 73 -23.09 -16.17 3.81
C THR A 73 -24.00 -16.08 2.58
N CYS A 74 -23.69 -16.78 1.47
CA CYS A 74 -24.57 -16.76 0.29
C CYS A 74 -26.00 -17.26 0.56
N GLN A 75 -26.23 -18.03 1.63
CA GLN A 75 -27.54 -18.46 2.10
C GLN A 75 -28.27 -17.39 2.93
N GLY A 76 -27.68 -16.21 3.13
CA GLY A 76 -28.24 -15.09 3.89
C GLY A 76 -28.02 -15.17 5.42
N LYS A 77 -27.34 -16.21 5.91
CA LYS A 77 -27.06 -16.38 7.34
C LYS A 77 -26.02 -15.36 7.80
N GLN A 78 -26.32 -14.63 8.87
CA GLN A 78 -25.36 -13.75 9.54
C GLN A 78 -24.27 -14.56 10.22
N VAL A 79 -23.02 -14.16 10.02
CA VAL A 79 -21.83 -14.79 10.63
C VAL A 79 -20.89 -13.72 11.16
N GLN A 80 -20.43 -13.90 12.39
CA GLN A 80 -19.51 -12.95 13.03
C GLN A 80 -18.18 -12.84 12.29
N ARG A 81 -17.70 -13.94 11.70
CA ARG A 81 -16.43 -14.02 10.97
C ARG A 81 -16.54 -15.04 9.86
N GLN A 82 -16.12 -14.66 8.65
CA GLN A 82 -15.98 -15.57 7.52
C GLN A 82 -14.62 -15.33 6.84
N THR A 83 -13.88 -16.40 6.58
CA THR A 83 -12.64 -16.29 5.79
C THR A 83 -13.00 -16.46 4.32
N LEU A 84 -12.69 -15.45 3.51
CA LEU A 84 -12.92 -15.44 2.07
C LEU A 84 -11.62 -15.27 1.31
N SER A 85 -11.55 -15.87 0.12
CA SER A 85 -10.47 -15.68 -0.84
C SER A 85 -10.97 -14.92 -2.07
N GLY A 86 -10.07 -14.21 -2.74
CA GLY A 86 -10.41 -13.53 -3.99
C GLY A 86 -10.82 -14.52 -5.09
N LYS A 87 -11.96 -14.25 -5.72
CA LYS A 87 -12.43 -14.95 -6.91
C LYS A 87 -11.83 -14.34 -8.18
N ARG A 88 -11.89 -13.01 -8.29
CA ARG A 88 -11.35 -12.24 -9.43
C ARG A 88 -11.00 -10.82 -9.03
N PHE A 89 -10.12 -10.19 -9.79
CA PHE A 89 -9.85 -8.77 -9.72
C PHE A 89 -10.98 -7.98 -10.38
N LEU A 90 -11.24 -6.79 -9.84
CA LEU A 90 -12.12 -5.80 -10.43
C LEU A 90 -11.23 -4.91 -11.33
N THR A 91 -11.28 -5.14 -12.64
CA THR A 91 -10.32 -4.58 -13.61
C THR A 91 -10.32 -3.05 -13.62
N GLN A 92 -11.46 -2.43 -13.38
CA GLN A 92 -11.64 -0.97 -13.31
C GLN A 92 -11.17 -0.33 -12.00
N THR A 93 -10.63 -1.12 -11.07
CA THR A 93 -10.20 -0.66 -9.74
C THR A 93 -8.76 -1.08 -9.48
N ILE A 94 -7.91 -0.91 -10.49
CA ILE A 94 -6.48 -1.21 -10.43
C ILE A 94 -5.75 0.07 -10.81
N GLU A 95 -5.00 0.62 -9.86
CA GLU A 95 -4.32 1.90 -10.05
C GLU A 95 -2.96 1.89 -9.36
N VAL A 96 -1.95 2.45 -10.03
CA VAL A 96 -0.61 2.59 -9.49
C VAL A 96 -0.43 4.01 -8.97
N ASP A 97 0.01 4.15 -7.73
CA ASP A 97 0.55 5.40 -7.22
C ASP A 97 1.88 5.68 -7.90
N LYS A 98 1.95 6.75 -8.69
CA LYS A 98 3.16 7.13 -9.42
C LYS A 98 4.30 7.59 -8.51
N GLN A 99 4.02 8.00 -7.27
CA GLN A 99 5.03 8.47 -6.34
C GLN A 99 5.72 7.30 -5.63
N THR A 100 4.94 6.29 -5.22
CA THR A 100 5.44 5.19 -4.38
C THR A 100 5.57 3.86 -5.10
N GLY A 101 4.97 3.72 -6.28
CA GLY A 101 4.83 2.43 -6.97
C GLY A 101 3.80 1.50 -6.34
N ASN A 102 3.11 1.93 -5.28
CA ASN A 102 2.07 1.14 -4.65
C ASN A 102 0.94 0.88 -5.64
N LEU A 103 0.58 -0.39 -5.82
CA LEU A 103 -0.51 -0.79 -6.69
C LEU A 103 -1.74 -1.10 -5.85
N ALA A 104 -2.77 -0.29 -5.98
CA ALA A 104 -4.04 -0.48 -5.31
C ALA A 104 -4.95 -1.35 -6.18
N VAL A 105 -5.53 -2.41 -5.60
CA VAL A 105 -6.35 -3.40 -6.32
C VAL A 105 -7.65 -3.73 -5.58
N GLY A 106 -8.77 -3.66 -6.30
CA GLY A 106 -10.05 -4.20 -5.84
C GLY A 106 -10.24 -5.67 -6.24
N VAL A 107 -10.81 -6.46 -5.33
CA VAL A 107 -10.98 -7.90 -5.49
C VAL A 107 -12.39 -8.30 -5.07
N LEU A 108 -13.06 -9.07 -5.92
CA LEU A 108 -14.33 -9.72 -5.59
C LEU A 108 -14.06 -10.98 -4.77
N LEU A 109 -14.63 -11.07 -3.57
CA LEU A 109 -14.45 -12.18 -2.64
C LEU A 109 -15.64 -13.14 -2.69
N GLN A 110 -16.85 -12.58 -2.73
CA GLN A 110 -18.10 -13.33 -2.75
C GLN A 110 -19.09 -12.63 -3.68
N ASP A 111 -19.77 -13.43 -4.49
CA ASP A 111 -20.80 -12.99 -5.43
C ASP A 111 -21.96 -13.97 -5.28
N CYS A 112 -23.05 -13.50 -4.69
CA CYS A 112 -24.29 -14.23 -4.50
C CYS A 112 -25.42 -13.39 -5.10
N PHE A 113 -26.56 -14.03 -5.42
CA PHE A 113 -27.70 -13.36 -6.07
C PHE A 113 -28.13 -12.04 -5.41
N LYS A 114 -28.14 -11.98 -4.07
CA LYS A 114 -28.56 -10.78 -3.31
C LYS A 114 -27.43 -9.92 -2.77
N GLN A 115 -26.18 -10.38 -2.82
CA GLN A 115 -25.08 -9.69 -2.15
C GLN A 115 -23.71 -9.95 -2.79
N LYS A 116 -22.87 -8.91 -2.74
CA LYS A 116 -21.48 -8.95 -3.17
C LYS A 116 -20.60 -8.48 -2.03
N ILE A 117 -19.50 -9.18 -1.81
CA ILE A 117 -18.46 -8.79 -0.87
C ILE A 117 -17.17 -8.66 -1.66
N SER A 118 -16.53 -7.51 -1.53
CA SER A 118 -15.26 -7.16 -2.12
C SER A 118 -14.26 -6.76 -1.04
N ALA A 119 -13.00 -6.62 -1.41
CA ALA A 119 -11.98 -6.00 -0.58
C ALA A 119 -10.98 -5.22 -1.45
N ALA A 120 -10.29 -4.29 -0.81
CA ALA A 120 -9.18 -3.54 -1.38
C ALA A 120 -7.85 -4.03 -0.79
N PHE A 121 -6.82 -4.07 -1.63
CA PHE A 121 -5.45 -4.40 -1.25
C PHE A 121 -4.49 -3.38 -1.85
N ILE A 122 -3.40 -3.10 -1.14
CA ILE A 122 -2.23 -2.40 -1.65
C ILE A 122 -1.12 -3.42 -1.85
N LEU A 123 -0.56 -3.45 -3.05
CA LEU A 123 0.61 -4.24 -3.39
C LEU A 123 1.79 -3.27 -3.36
N GLN A 124 2.61 -3.35 -2.32
CA GLN A 124 3.79 -2.51 -2.14
C GLN A 124 4.99 -3.17 -2.83
N PRO A 125 5.72 -2.48 -3.72
CA PRO A 125 6.95 -3.02 -4.29
C PRO A 125 8.03 -3.18 -3.19
N GLU A 126 8.78 -4.27 -3.22
CA GLU A 126 10.00 -4.40 -2.42
C GLU A 126 11.10 -3.46 -2.95
N PRO A 127 12.12 -3.09 -2.16
CA PRO A 127 13.15 -2.12 -2.57
C PRO A 127 13.85 -2.43 -3.90
N ASN A 128 13.96 -3.71 -4.25
CA ASN A 128 14.57 -4.17 -5.50
C ASN A 128 13.58 -4.37 -6.66
N TRP A 129 12.29 -4.05 -6.46
CA TRP A 129 11.22 -4.18 -7.44
C TRP A 129 11.03 -5.60 -8.03
N ASN A 130 11.56 -6.63 -7.37
CA ASN A 130 11.46 -8.01 -7.83
C ASN A 130 10.26 -8.76 -7.23
N ASN A 131 9.59 -8.15 -6.26
CA ASN A 131 8.45 -8.75 -5.58
C ASN A 131 7.53 -7.67 -4.99
N TYR A 132 6.37 -8.10 -4.53
CA TYR A 132 5.36 -7.24 -3.92
C TYR A 132 4.90 -7.80 -2.58
N ILE A 133 4.85 -6.94 -1.57
CA ILE A 133 4.25 -7.21 -0.28
C ILE A 133 2.76 -6.86 -0.37
N ILE A 134 1.91 -7.77 0.09
CA ILE A 134 0.46 -7.64 0.02
C ILE A 134 -0.03 -7.06 1.33
N HIS A 135 -0.59 -5.85 1.27
CA HIS A 135 -1.25 -5.18 2.37
C HIS A 135 -2.75 -5.16 2.11
N ARG A 136 -3.54 -5.54 3.10
CA ARG A 136 -4.99 -5.49 2.97
C ARG A 136 -5.53 -4.23 3.62
N VAL A 137 -6.35 -3.49 2.88
CA VAL A 137 -6.99 -2.28 3.37
C VAL A 137 -8.11 -2.64 4.35
N PRO A 138 -8.02 -2.25 5.64
CA PRO A 138 -9.07 -2.54 6.61
C PRO A 138 -10.20 -1.54 6.44
N ILE A 139 -11.41 -2.03 6.17
CA ILE A 139 -12.62 -1.23 6.22
C ILE A 139 -13.09 -1.17 7.67
N PRO A 140 -13.24 0.02 8.27
CA PRO A 140 -13.69 0.15 9.64
C PRO A 140 -15.16 -0.26 9.81
N GLY A 141 -15.62 -0.35 11.05
CA GLY A 141 -17.00 -0.67 11.39
C GLY A 141 -17.21 -0.68 12.90
N ALA A 142 -18.30 -1.30 13.35
CA ALA A 142 -18.85 -1.15 14.70
C ALA A 142 -17.89 -1.50 15.85
N ARG A 143 -16.93 -2.40 15.63
CA ARG A 143 -15.93 -2.83 16.63
C ARG A 143 -14.53 -2.66 16.09
N LYS A 144 -13.59 -2.31 16.99
CA LYS A 144 -12.17 -2.20 16.67
C LYS A 144 -11.62 -3.48 16.03
N ILE A 145 -10.87 -3.30 14.95
CA ILE A 145 -10.18 -4.39 14.25
C ILE A 145 -8.88 -4.69 15.00
N ASN A 146 -8.85 -5.79 15.74
CA ASN A 146 -7.66 -6.22 16.49
C ASN A 146 -6.71 -7.13 15.70
N ASN A 147 -7.01 -7.40 14.42
CA ASN A 147 -6.24 -8.30 13.57
C ASN A 147 -6.05 -7.68 12.18
N ARG A 148 -4.78 -7.61 11.73
CA ARG A 148 -4.40 -7.08 10.41
C ARG A 148 -5.03 -7.82 9.21
N PHE A 149 -5.62 -8.99 9.44
CA PHE A 149 -6.35 -9.80 8.47
C PHE A 149 -7.89 -9.77 8.64
N SER A 150 -8.46 -8.95 9.53
CA SER A 150 -9.92 -8.75 9.74
C SER A 150 -10.49 -7.40 9.23
N THR A 151 -11.58 -7.39 8.46
CA THR A 151 -12.18 -6.17 7.86
C THR A 151 -13.69 -6.25 7.93
N TYR A 152 -14.39 -5.13 7.93
CA TYR A 152 -15.84 -5.13 7.69
C TYR A 152 -16.16 -5.33 6.21
N PRO A 153 -17.38 -5.77 5.88
CA PRO A 153 -17.78 -6.06 4.51
C PRO A 153 -17.78 -4.78 3.68
N LEU A 154 -17.03 -4.79 2.57
CA LEU A 154 -17.14 -3.79 1.53
C LEU A 154 -17.99 -4.37 0.40
N ARG A 155 -18.99 -3.62 -0.07
CA ARG A 155 -19.85 -4.09 -1.15
C ARG A 155 -19.21 -3.85 -2.52
N ASN A 156 -19.86 -3.09 -3.39
CA ASN A 156 -19.45 -2.93 -4.78
C ASN A 156 -18.41 -1.82 -4.89
N ILE A 157 -17.13 -2.17 -5.08
CA ILE A 157 -16.08 -1.17 -5.34
C ILE A 157 -16.30 -0.63 -6.75
N LYS A 158 -16.55 0.68 -6.84
CA LYS A 158 -16.77 1.42 -8.09
C LYS A 158 -15.49 2.00 -8.65
N GLY A 159 -14.59 2.42 -7.77
CA GLY A 159 -13.32 3.03 -8.12
C GLY A 159 -12.36 2.95 -6.95
N LEU A 160 -11.07 2.92 -7.25
CA LEU A 160 -10.02 2.79 -6.25
C LEU A 160 -8.75 3.38 -6.85
N GLY A 161 -8.12 4.30 -6.12
CA GLY A 161 -7.03 5.10 -6.67
C GLY A 161 -6.35 5.98 -5.64
N PHE A 162 -5.41 6.79 -6.11
CA PHE A 162 -4.64 7.69 -5.27
C PHE A 162 -4.85 9.15 -5.66
N VAL A 163 -5.05 10.00 -4.66
CA VAL A 163 -5.11 11.46 -4.84
C VAL A 163 -4.16 12.08 -3.82
N ASP A 164 -3.09 12.71 -4.31
CA ASP A 164 -2.03 13.31 -3.47
C ASP A 164 -1.48 12.33 -2.42
N GLY A 165 -1.23 11.08 -2.83
CA GLY A 165 -0.74 10.00 -1.96
C GLY A 165 -1.79 9.42 -1.00
N ASN A 166 -3.02 9.95 -0.99
CA ASN A 166 -4.11 9.40 -0.19
C ASN A 166 -4.84 8.32 -0.98
N LEU A 167 -5.07 7.16 -0.35
CA LEU A 167 -5.86 6.09 -0.95
C LEU A 167 -7.36 6.43 -0.83
N ILE A 168 -8.04 6.39 -1.97
CA ILE A 168 -9.46 6.67 -2.10
C ILE A 168 -10.17 5.41 -2.60
N ILE A 169 -11.25 5.02 -1.92
CA ILE A 169 -12.07 3.87 -2.32
C ILE A 169 -13.52 4.33 -2.50
N LYS A 170 -13.98 4.38 -3.75
CA LYS A 170 -15.39 4.63 -4.10
C LYS A 170 -16.15 3.32 -4.07
N TYR A 171 -17.27 3.26 -3.38
CA TYR A 171 -18.10 2.06 -3.30
C TYR A 171 -19.59 2.38 -3.27
N ALA A 172 -20.40 1.38 -3.62
CA ALA A 172 -21.84 1.47 -3.65
C ALA A 172 -22.50 0.30 -2.89
N ASN A 173 -23.68 0.56 -2.32
CA ASN A 173 -24.54 -0.47 -1.74
C ASN A 173 -25.60 -0.97 -2.74
N SER A 174 -26.48 -1.87 -2.30
CA SER A 174 -27.56 -2.44 -3.13
C SER A 174 -28.66 -1.44 -3.48
N ASP A 175 -28.80 -0.37 -2.70
CA ASP A 175 -29.82 0.66 -2.89
C ASP A 175 -29.31 1.81 -3.79
N ASN A 176 -28.14 1.68 -4.41
CA ASN A 176 -27.47 2.70 -5.21
C ASN A 176 -27.02 3.96 -4.43
N SER A 177 -26.90 3.88 -3.10
CA SER A 177 -26.11 4.86 -2.37
C SER A 177 -24.63 4.65 -2.67
N GLU A 178 -23.85 5.72 -2.72
CA GLU A 178 -22.42 5.73 -2.99
C GLU A 178 -21.67 6.55 -1.95
N ALA A 179 -20.47 6.10 -1.59
CA ALA A 179 -19.59 6.81 -0.69
C ALA A 179 -18.12 6.56 -1.05
N MET A 180 -17.27 7.39 -0.45
CA MET A 180 -15.83 7.36 -0.61
C MET A 180 -15.17 7.16 0.75
N LEU A 181 -14.39 6.10 0.90
CA LEU A 181 -13.50 5.93 2.04
C LEU A 181 -12.18 6.61 1.74
N VAL A 182 -11.68 7.39 2.69
CA VAL A 182 -10.44 8.16 2.56
C VAL A 182 -9.41 7.62 3.55
N TYR A 183 -8.24 7.28 3.04
CA TYR A 183 -7.07 6.88 3.83
C TYR A 183 -5.95 7.87 3.55
N THR A 184 -5.62 8.70 4.53
CA THR A 184 -4.55 9.69 4.39
C THR A 184 -3.19 9.03 4.41
N SER A 185 -2.23 9.60 3.67
CA SER A 185 -0.85 9.13 3.65
C SER A 185 -0.26 8.98 5.07
N SER A 186 0.60 7.99 5.24
CA SER A 186 1.24 7.65 6.53
C SER A 186 2.54 6.87 6.28
N ASN A 187 3.22 6.48 7.35
CA ASN A 187 4.38 5.57 7.27
C ASN A 187 4.01 4.13 6.84
N LYS A 188 2.72 3.81 6.64
CA LYS A 188 2.24 2.52 6.13
C LYS A 188 1.67 2.68 4.71
N PRO A 189 1.86 1.69 3.82
CA PRO A 189 1.39 1.75 2.42
C PRO A 189 -0.11 1.98 2.24
N ILE A 190 -0.93 1.53 3.19
CA ILE A 190 -2.39 1.71 3.15
C ILE A 190 -2.82 3.12 3.57
N GLY A 191 -1.97 3.85 4.28
CA GLY A 191 -2.40 5.07 4.97
C GLY A 191 -3.14 4.81 6.29
N LYS A 192 -3.68 5.89 6.86
CA LYS A 192 -4.56 5.89 8.04
C LYS A 192 -5.97 6.25 7.60
N TYR A 193 -6.97 5.47 8.01
CA TYR A 193 -8.36 5.84 7.74
C TYR A 193 -8.68 7.21 8.34
N ALA A 194 -9.15 8.13 7.49
CA ALA A 194 -9.44 9.51 7.84
C ALA A 194 -10.94 9.80 7.87
N GLY A 195 -11.74 9.10 7.05
CA GLY A 195 -13.17 9.30 7.05
C GLY A 195 -13.90 8.62 5.90
N CYS A 196 -15.21 8.84 5.88
CA CYS A 196 -16.09 8.42 4.80
C CYS A 196 -16.96 9.59 4.38
N VAL A 197 -17.05 9.82 3.07
CA VAL A 197 -17.85 10.90 2.47
C VAL A 197 -18.95 10.27 1.65
N VAL A 198 -20.21 10.57 1.96
CA VAL A 198 -21.35 10.16 1.15
C VAL A 198 -21.37 11.02 -0.12
N THR A 199 -21.32 10.38 -1.28
CA THR A 199 -21.33 11.08 -2.58
C THR A 199 -22.67 10.98 -3.28
N LYS A 200 -23.47 9.97 -2.95
CA LYS A 200 -24.83 9.82 -3.44
C LYS A 200 -25.65 9.08 -2.39
N GLN A 201 -26.79 9.63 -2.00
CA GLN A 201 -27.69 8.96 -1.08
C GLN A 201 -28.96 8.52 -1.80
N SER A 202 -29.31 7.25 -1.63
CA SER A 202 -30.55 6.66 -2.09
C SER A 202 -31.15 5.89 -0.93
N LYS A 203 -32.29 6.38 -0.43
CA LYS A 203 -32.94 5.99 0.84
C LYS A 203 -32.10 6.33 2.09
N ASN A 204 -32.75 6.34 3.26
CA ASN A 204 -32.21 6.75 4.56
C ASN A 204 -31.17 5.78 5.18
N ASN A 205 -30.36 5.09 4.36
CA ASN A 205 -29.36 4.14 4.84
C ASN A 205 -27.99 4.83 4.95
N ASN A 206 -27.38 4.77 6.14
CA ASN A 206 -26.00 5.21 6.33
C ASN A 206 -25.06 4.20 5.63
N ILE A 207 -24.51 4.60 4.48
CA ILE A 207 -23.55 3.79 3.72
C ILE A 207 -22.16 3.82 4.35
N CYS A 208 -21.84 4.89 5.08
CA CYS A 208 -20.54 5.05 5.71
C CYS A 208 -20.39 4.13 6.93
N PRO A 209 -19.19 3.57 7.16
CA PRO A 209 -18.96 2.78 8.35
C PRO A 209 -19.20 3.61 9.61
N HIS A 210 -19.98 3.07 10.54
CA HIS A 210 -20.21 3.68 11.85
C HIS A 210 -19.17 3.16 12.85
N PHE A 211 -18.59 4.09 13.61
CA PHE A 211 -17.80 3.80 14.80
C PHE A 211 -18.68 3.94 16.05
N ASN A 212 -18.66 2.93 16.92
CA ASN A 212 -19.09 3.10 18.30
C ASN A 212 -17.91 3.54 19.16
#